data_AF-A0A970GTG7-F1
#
_entry.id   AF-A0A970GTG7-F1
#
_cell.length_a   1.000
_cell.length_b   1.000
_cell.length_c   1.000
_cell.angle_alpha   90.00
_cell.angle_beta   90.00
_cell.angle_gamma   90.00
#
_symmetry.space_group_name_H-M   'P 1'
#
loop_
_entity.id
_entity.type
_entity.pdbx_description
1 polymer ?
#
loop_
_entity_poly.entity_id
_entity_poly.type
_entity_poly.pdbx_seq_one_letter_code
_entity_poly.pdbx_strand_id
1 'polypeptide(L)' 'MNILGIITEYNPFHYGHLYHLNKARELTGSDRVICVMNGNFVQRGEAAVFDKWLRTRMALANGVDMV' A
#
# COMPACT_ATOMS: atom_id res chain seq x y z
N MET A 1 20.55 -1.56 4.70
CA MET A 1 19.12 -1.88 4.59
C MET A 1 18.36 -0.58 4.37
N ASN A 2 17.83 -0.38 3.17
CA ASN A 2 17.06 0.78 2.78
C ASN A 2 15.58 0.43 2.72
N ILE A 3 14.73 1.27 3.31
CA ILE A 3 13.29 1.04 3.43
C ILE A 3 12.54 2.09 2.62
N LEU A 4 11.67 1.65 1.72
CA LEU A 4 10.72 2.50 1.02
C LEU A 4 9.45 2.67 1.88
N GLY A 5 9.12 3.92 2.20
CA GLY A 5 7.84 4.28 2.81
C GLY A 5 6.80 4.67 1.76
N ILE A 6 5.58 4.14 1.86
CA ILE A 6 4.45 4.53 1.00
C ILE A 6 3.26 4.96 1.86
N ILE A 7 2.72 6.15 1.61
CA ILE A 7 1.45 6.61 2.19
C ILE A 7 0.33 6.26 1.22
N THR A 8 -0.70 5.54 1.67
CA THR A 8 -1.76 5.05 0.78
C THR A 8 -3.10 4.79 1.47
N GLU A 9 -4.11 4.47 0.66
CA GLU A 9 -5.46 4.14 1.12
C GLU A 9 -5.93 2.76 0.61
N TYR A 10 -5.43 2.36 -0.56
CA TYR A 10 -5.79 1.13 -1.29
C TYR A 10 -7.29 0.82 -1.28
N ASN A 11 -8.11 1.71 -1.85
CA ASN A 11 -9.56 1.64 -1.80
C ASN A 11 -10.24 1.29 -3.17
N PRO A 12 -10.14 0.06 -3.72
CA PRO A 12 -9.32 -1.08 -3.29
C PRO A 12 -7.89 -1.04 -3.85
N PHE A 13 -7.06 -2.04 -3.52
CA PHE A 13 -5.79 -2.25 -4.22
C PHE A 13 -6.05 -2.61 -5.69
N HIS A 14 -5.35 -1.98 -6.65
CA HIS A 14 -5.59 -2.13 -8.09
C HIS A 14 -4.28 -2.01 -8.88
N TYR A 15 -4.29 -2.26 -10.18
CA TYR A 15 -3.06 -2.31 -10.99
C TYR A 15 -2.26 -1.01 -11.01
N GLY A 16 -2.91 0.16 -10.90
CA GLY A 16 -2.19 1.44 -10.70
C GLY A 16 -1.35 1.47 -9.42
N HIS A 17 -1.83 0.88 -8.32
CA HIS A 17 -1.09 0.77 -7.06
C HIS A 17 0.09 -0.21 -7.19
N LEU A 18 -0.10 -1.33 -7.89
CA LEU A 18 0.96 -2.29 -8.16
C LEU A 18 2.08 -1.66 -9.01
N TYR A 19 1.71 -0.93 -10.06
CA TYR A 19 2.67 -0.19 -10.87
C TYR A 19 3.45 0.83 -10.04
N HIS A 20 2.75 1.63 -9.23
CA HIS A 20 3.37 2.61 -8.32
C HIS A 20 4.36 1.95 -7.34
N LEU A 21 3.96 0.85 -6.70
CA LEU A 21 4.81 0.06 -5.80
C LEU A 21 6.08 -0.43 -6.50
N ASN A 22 5.92 -1.08 -7.65
CA ASN A 22 7.05 -1.64 -8.40
C ASN A 22 8.00 -0.55 -8.89
N LYS A 23 7.45 0.57 -9.40
CA LYS A 23 8.27 1.67 -9.88
C LYS A 23 9.01 2.38 -8.75
N ALA A 24 8.37 2.57 -7.60
CA ALA A 24 9.01 3.15 -6.43
C ALA A 24 10.15 2.25 -5.90
N ARG A 25 9.96 0.92 -5.88
CA ARG A 25 11.03 -0.03 -5.52
C ARG A 25 12.20 0.03 -6.50
N GLU A 26 11.92 0.04 -7.81
CA GLU A 26 12.93 0.14 -8.88
C GLU A 26 13.78 1.42 -8.72
N LEU A 27 13.13 2.58 -8.55
CA LEU A 27 13.81 3.87 -8.46
C LEU A 27 14.63 4.03 -7.17
N THR A 28 14.18 3.43 -6.07
CA THR A 28 14.85 3.56 -4.77
C THR A 28 15.90 2.50 -4.50
N GLY A 29 15.87 1.37 -5.22
CA GLY A 29 16.70 0.20 -4.90
C GLY A 29 16.50 -0.29 -3.46
N SER A 30 15.28 -0.15 -2.93
CA SER A 30 14.96 -0.48 -1.53
C SER A 30 14.87 -1.99 -1.29
N ASP A 31 15.35 -2.41 -0.11
CA ASP A 31 15.32 -3.81 0.31
C ASP A 31 13.93 -4.24 0.79
N ARG A 32 13.17 -3.29 1.38
CA ARG A 32 11.87 -3.50 2.01
C ARG A 32 10.92 -2.35 1.71
N VAL A 33 9.62 -2.63 1.76
CA VAL A 33 8.54 -1.66 1.63
C VAL A 33 7.64 -1.68 2.86
N ILE A 34 7.48 -0.50 3.48
CA ILE A 34 6.52 -0.27 4.55
C ILE A 34 5.46 0.72 4.04
N CYS A 35 4.20 0.33 4.15
CA CYS A 35 3.07 1.20 3.87
C CYS A 35 2.51 1.76 5.18
N VAL A 36 2.08 3.02 5.17
CA VAL A 36 1.14 3.56 6.15
C VAL A 36 -0.19 3.71 5.42
N MET A 37 -1.17 2.90 5.80
CA MET A 37 -2.45 2.83 5.10
C MET A 37 -3.60 3.37 5.97
N ASN A 38 -4.48 4.16 5.37
CA ASN A 38 -5.73 4.56 6.01
C ASN A 38 -6.52 3.34 6.53
N GLY A 39 -7.11 3.49 7.72
CA GLY A 39 -8.01 2.52 8.34
C GLY A 39 -9.35 2.42 7.58
N ASN A 40 -10.44 2.14 8.29
CA ASN A 40 -11.74 1.91 7.64
C ASN A 40 -12.39 3.15 7.01
N PHE A 41 -11.78 4.33 7.16
CA PHE A 41 -12.20 5.58 6.52
C PHE A 41 -11.02 6.22 5.78
N VAL A 42 -11.28 6.70 4.57
CA VAL A 42 -10.29 7.32 3.68
C VAL A 42 -10.31 8.85 3.80
N GLN A 43 -9.28 9.51 3.28
CA GLN A 43 -9.05 10.94 3.36
C GLN A 43 -10.19 11.77 2.74
N ARG A 44 -10.93 11.19 1.78
CA ARG A 44 -12.15 11.80 1.20
C ARG A 44 -13.35 11.81 2.16
N GLY A 45 -13.22 11.25 3.36
CA GLY A 45 -14.30 11.15 4.35
C GLY A 45 -15.25 9.97 4.13
N GLU A 46 -14.95 9.11 3.16
CA GLU A 46 -15.76 7.93 2.82
C GLU A 46 -15.33 6.71 3.63
N ALA A 47 -16.24 5.76 3.81
CA ALA A 47 -15.87 4.42 4.27
C ALA A 47 -15.09 3.69 3.16
N ALA A 48 -14.07 2.93 3.53
CA ALA A 48 -13.35 2.10 2.57
C ALA A 48 -14.28 0.97 2.03
N VAL A 49 -14.17 0.67 0.74
CA VAL A 49 -14.92 -0.39 0.04
C VAL A 49 -14.73 -1.75 0.72
N PHE A 50 -13.55 -1.98 1.30
CA PHE A 50 -13.24 -3.15 2.13
C PHE A 50 -12.61 -2.72 3.46
N ASP A 51 -12.77 -3.54 4.49
CA ASP A 51 -12.13 -3.31 5.79
C ASP A 51 -10.59 -3.25 5.66
N LYS A 52 -9.95 -2.61 6.65
CA LYS A 52 -8.50 -2.45 6.67
C LYS A 52 -7.73 -3.76 6.61
N TRP A 53 -8.28 -4.86 7.15
CA TRP A 53 -7.60 -6.15 7.21
C TRP A 53 -7.53 -6.80 5.83
N LEU A 54 -8.62 -6.75 5.06
CA LEU A 54 -8.65 -7.26 3.69
C LEU A 54 -7.74 -6.44 2.79
N ARG A 55 -7.75 -5.12 2.92
CA ARG A 55 -6.82 -4.25 2.17
C ARG A 55 -5.36 -4.48 2.55
N THR A 56 -5.06 -4.71 3.83
CA THR A 56 -3.71 -5.11 4.27
C THR A 56 -3.29 -6.42 3.63
N ARG A 57 -4.17 -7.44 3.58
CA ARG A 57 -3.87 -8.71 2.89
C ARG A 57 -3.59 -8.49 1.40
N MET A 58 -4.35 -7.62 0.73
CA MET A 58 -4.11 -7.28 -0.68
C MET A 58 -2.72 -6.64 -0.88
N ALA A 59 -2.33 -5.70 -0.03
CA ALA A 59 -1.02 -5.06 -0.09
C ALA A 59 0.13 -6.05 0.13
N LEU A 60 0.05 -6.86 1.19
CA LEU A 60 1.08 -7.86 1.54
C LEU A 60 1.24 -8.90 0.42
N ALA A 61 0.13 -9.38 -0.17
CA ALA A 61 0.16 -10.32 -1.27
C ALA A 61 0.79 -9.76 -2.56
N ASN A 62 0.90 -8.44 -2.69
CA ASN A 62 1.45 -7.76 -3.87
C ASN A 62 2.85 -7.18 -3.65
N GLY A 63 3.52 -7.51 -2.54
CA GLY A 63 4.94 -7.18 -2.34
C GLY A 63 5.22 -6.00 -1.40
N VAL A 64 4.24 -5.58 -0.60
CA VAL A 64 4.48 -4.77 0.61
C VAL A 64 4.91 -5.69 1.76
N ASP A 65 5.94 -5.31 2.53
CA ASP A 65 6.43 -6.13 3.65
C ASP A 65 5.69 -5.86 4.97
N MET A 66 5.21 -4.63 5.17
CA MET A 66 4.49 -4.20 6.38
C MET A 66 3.49 -3.10 6.03
N VAL A 67 2.31 -3.12 6.67
CA VAL A 67 1.21 -2.14 6.49
C VAL A 67 0.74 -1.66 7.86
#